data_AF-A0A939YIL9-F1
#
_entry.id   AF-A0A939YIL9-F1
#
_cell.length_a   1.000
_cell.length_b   1.000
_cell.length_c   1.000
_cell.angle_alpha   90.00
_cell.angle_beta   90.00
_cell.angle_gamma   90.00
#
_symmetry.space_group_name_H-M   'P 1'
#
loop_
_entity.id
_entity.type
_entity.pdbx_description
1 polymer ?
#
loop_
_entity_poly.entity_id
_entity_poly.type
_entity_poly.pdbx_seq_one_letter_code
_entity_poly.pdbx_strand_id
1 'polypeptide(L)'
;VTEEETTVPETTTVPETTTVPETTTKAPETTTKTPETTTKAPETTTKTPETEPPKEKTTIVKNIKTWTYDDGINSRVIGIYAETEPNALVYVCKADGTTLVKEHALDKYFYGMYVLPAGVDSQTVYLYALAEGKTLSDHSVRTTLKYSEPVGANAFIGRDSHVYLNWYDSFYYGNQKTNAETMTNVKNYLTAQLNAIRAKTGKNTKIIMVVCTNPATIYHDLQYTAAQGGRGDHNEPTSSTMFGEFMKDNDDIYFLDLREILTQHKDKLLFMQADSHWTSISGYYAYYRMAEKIKKDFPDTKIYDLEKDFTTEIVPTGGDLLNFLGISGKGVKAATASVSRKSNVTPAPAGAPTAYVMGDSYYWALSGYLDLLFSEIYLNEPESNPPLYDYSLNALEARQPDYLVYVWTERNVGADLGMLFNAHP
;
A
#
# COMPACT_ATOMS: atom_id res chain seq x y z
N VAL A 1 52.35 17.77 33.02
CA VAL A 1 53.12 16.83 33.87
C VAL A 1 52.16 16.43 34.97
N THR A 2 51.52 15.28 35.01
CA THR A 2 51.66 13.95 34.39
C THR A 2 50.29 13.30 34.64
N GLU A 3 49.57 12.87 33.60
CA GLU A 3 49.31 11.44 33.31
C GLU A 3 49.23 10.53 34.55
N GLU A 4 48.02 10.07 34.87
CA GLU A 4 47.81 8.79 35.55
C GLU A 4 46.84 7.95 34.71
N GLU A 5 47.46 6.96 34.05
CA GLU A 5 46.82 5.80 33.44
C GLU A 5 46.01 5.03 34.48
N THR A 6 44.78 4.67 34.13
CA THR A 6 44.04 3.64 34.86
C THR A 6 44.00 2.38 34.01
N THR A 7 44.68 1.35 34.51
CA THR A 7 44.86 0.04 33.91
C THR A 7 43.60 -0.81 34.01
N VAL A 8 43.24 -1.47 32.91
CA VAL A 8 42.19 -2.48 32.80
C VAL A 8 42.84 -3.85 32.97
N PRO A 9 42.31 -4.76 33.82
CA PRO A 9 42.74 -6.15 33.78
C PRO A 9 41.89 -6.96 32.79
N GLU A 10 42.58 -7.65 31.88
CA GLU A 10 42.02 -8.69 31.01
C GLU A 10 41.70 -9.99 31.77
N THR A 11 40.87 -10.80 31.10
CA THR A 11 40.69 -12.26 31.20
C THR A 11 39.72 -12.80 32.25
N THR A 12 38.52 -13.19 31.79
CA THR A 12 37.87 -14.40 32.29
C THR A 12 37.27 -15.17 31.12
N THR A 13 37.76 -16.40 30.99
CA THR A 13 37.46 -17.44 30.01
C THR A 13 36.02 -17.95 30.12
N VAL A 14 35.32 -18.05 28.99
CA VAL A 14 34.02 -18.73 28.84
C VAL A 14 34.27 -20.22 28.55
N PRO A 15 33.67 -21.19 29.27
CA PRO A 15 33.69 -22.57 28.86
C PRO A 15 32.44 -22.94 28.02
N GLU A 16 32.74 -23.53 26.86
CA GLU A 16 32.14 -24.74 26.27
C GLU A 16 30.62 -24.83 26.02
N THR A 17 30.30 -24.62 24.74
CA THR A 17 29.57 -25.52 23.83
C THR A 17 28.71 -26.62 24.48
N THR A 18 27.39 -26.38 24.53
CA THR A 18 26.40 -27.44 24.77
C THR A 18 26.00 -28.08 23.43
N THR A 19 26.38 -29.34 23.24
CA THR A 19 25.97 -30.18 22.11
C THR A 19 24.54 -30.70 22.31
N VAL A 20 23.70 -30.49 21.30
CA VAL A 20 22.35 -31.06 21.21
C VAL A 20 22.47 -32.52 20.75
N PRO A 21 21.77 -33.50 21.34
CA PRO A 21 21.78 -34.86 20.85
C PRO A 21 20.88 -35.01 19.61
N GLU A 22 21.46 -35.40 18.49
CA GLU A 22 20.75 -35.90 17.31
C GLU A 22 19.99 -37.19 17.67
N THR A 23 18.66 -37.15 17.57
CA THR A 23 17.81 -38.33 17.68
C THR A 23 17.48 -38.86 16.29
N THR A 24 18.25 -39.85 15.85
CA THR A 24 17.99 -40.60 14.61
C THR A 24 16.85 -41.59 14.85
N THR A 25 15.65 -41.32 14.32
CA THR A 25 14.53 -42.26 14.38
C THR A 25 14.52 -43.12 13.11
N LYS A 26 14.83 -44.41 13.26
CA LYS A 26 14.69 -45.42 12.21
C LYS A 26 13.21 -45.71 11.94
N ALA A 27 12.81 -45.64 10.67
CA ALA A 27 11.54 -46.16 10.18
C ALA A 27 11.52 -47.70 10.23
N PRO A 28 10.41 -48.35 10.64
CA PRO A 28 10.24 -49.78 10.46
C PRO A 28 9.66 -50.09 9.07
N GLU A 29 10.42 -50.83 8.26
CA GLU A 29 9.94 -51.46 7.02
C GLU A 29 8.91 -52.54 7.36
N THR A 30 7.70 -52.40 6.84
CA THR A 30 6.65 -53.42 6.93
C THR A 30 6.55 -54.15 5.59
N THR A 31 7.12 -55.35 5.55
CA THR A 31 7.01 -56.29 4.42
C THR A 31 5.63 -56.95 4.46
N THR A 32 4.74 -56.61 3.53
CA THR A 32 3.43 -57.26 3.40
C THR A 32 3.52 -58.39 2.38
N LYS A 33 3.32 -59.63 2.85
CA LYS A 33 3.18 -60.83 2.02
C LYS A 33 1.78 -60.86 1.37
N THR A 34 1.76 -61.00 0.06
CA THR A 34 0.60 -61.31 -0.77
C THR A 34 0.05 -62.70 -0.48
N PRO A 35 -1.28 -62.90 -0.35
CA PRO A 35 -1.92 -64.16 -0.66
C PRO A 35 -2.65 -64.05 -2.01
N GLU A 36 -2.24 -64.88 -2.97
CA GLU A 36 -2.96 -65.09 -4.21
C GLU A 36 -4.31 -65.77 -3.93
N THR A 37 -5.40 -65.11 -4.28
CA THR A 37 -6.74 -65.73 -4.33
C THR A 37 -7.30 -65.56 -5.74
N THR A 38 -7.25 -66.65 -6.49
CA THR A 38 -7.85 -66.78 -7.82
C THR A 38 -9.36 -66.89 -7.67
N THR A 39 -10.10 -65.85 -8.06
CA THR A 39 -11.58 -65.92 -8.17
C THR A 39 -11.97 -65.52 -9.59
N LYS A 40 -12.53 -66.47 -10.36
CA LYS A 40 -13.16 -66.22 -11.65
C LYS A 40 -14.42 -65.38 -11.43
N ALA A 41 -14.44 -64.16 -11.96
CA ALA A 41 -15.64 -63.34 -12.10
C ALA A 41 -16.21 -63.47 -13.53
N PRO A 42 -17.54 -63.41 -13.71
CA PRO A 42 -18.19 -63.57 -15.01
C PRO A 42 -18.04 -62.32 -15.89
N GLU A 43 -17.85 -62.53 -17.19
CA GLU A 43 -17.81 -61.48 -18.21
C GLU A 43 -19.14 -60.72 -18.22
N THR A 44 -19.10 -59.47 -17.74
CA THR A 44 -20.20 -58.52 -17.92
C THR A 44 -19.68 -57.46 -18.88
N THR A 45 -20.20 -57.47 -20.11
CA THR A 45 -19.85 -56.49 -21.15
C THR A 45 -20.52 -55.16 -20.81
N THR A 46 -19.88 -54.37 -19.95
CA THR A 46 -20.27 -52.98 -19.71
C THR A 46 -19.68 -52.14 -20.84
N LYS A 47 -20.54 -51.59 -21.71
CA LYS A 47 -20.15 -50.50 -22.61
C LYS A 47 -19.68 -49.34 -21.74
N THR A 48 -18.37 -49.07 -21.78
CA THR A 48 -17.79 -47.81 -21.30
C THR A 48 -18.57 -46.67 -21.95
N PRO A 49 -19.17 -45.74 -21.19
CA PRO A 49 -19.51 -44.45 -21.76
C PRO A 49 -18.20 -43.86 -22.23
N GLU A 50 -18.15 -43.48 -23.50
CA GLU A 50 -17.07 -42.67 -24.05
C GLU A 50 -17.07 -41.35 -23.27
N THR A 51 -16.31 -41.29 -22.18
CA THR A 51 -16.02 -40.03 -21.51
C THR A 51 -15.13 -39.29 -22.49
N GLU A 52 -15.73 -38.34 -23.21
CA GLU A 52 -15.02 -37.29 -23.95
C GLU A 52 -13.81 -36.89 -23.09
N PRO A 53 -12.56 -36.92 -23.61
CA PRO A 53 -11.42 -36.42 -22.84
C PRO A 53 -11.80 -35.03 -22.34
N PRO A 54 -11.48 -34.66 -21.08
CA PRO A 54 -11.83 -33.34 -20.59
C PRO A 54 -11.30 -32.35 -21.62
N LYS A 55 -12.19 -31.59 -22.28
CA LYS A 55 -11.77 -30.53 -23.19
C LYS A 55 -10.75 -29.73 -22.40
N GLU A 56 -9.47 -29.86 -22.76
CA GLU A 56 -8.42 -29.02 -22.19
C GLU A 56 -8.84 -27.60 -22.55
N LYS A 57 -9.44 -26.91 -21.58
CA LYS A 57 -9.89 -25.54 -21.75
C LYS A 57 -8.62 -24.73 -21.74
N THR A 58 -8.00 -24.54 -22.90
CA THR A 58 -6.95 -23.55 -23.11
C THR A 58 -7.44 -22.21 -22.58
N THR A 59 -6.56 -21.49 -21.90
CA THR A 59 -6.82 -20.11 -21.47
C THR A 59 -7.11 -19.25 -22.70
N ILE A 60 -7.99 -18.26 -22.57
CA ILE A 60 -8.41 -17.37 -23.66
C ILE A 60 -7.71 -16.03 -23.51
N VAL A 61 -7.24 -15.46 -24.63
CA VAL A 61 -6.82 -14.07 -24.73
C VAL A 61 -7.59 -13.42 -25.86
N LYS A 62 -8.27 -12.31 -25.60
CA LYS A 62 -9.09 -11.60 -26.60
C LYS A 62 -9.15 -10.10 -26.36
N ASN A 63 -9.84 -9.38 -27.26
CA ASN A 63 -10.16 -7.96 -27.14
C ASN A 63 -8.91 -7.08 -26.90
N ILE A 64 -7.83 -7.35 -27.64
CA ILE A 64 -6.56 -6.66 -27.44
C ILE A 64 -6.64 -5.21 -27.90
N LYS A 65 -6.15 -4.31 -27.07
CA LYS A 65 -5.99 -2.89 -27.40
C LYS A 65 -4.62 -2.40 -26.96
N THR A 66 -4.09 -1.43 -27.68
CA THR A 66 -2.81 -0.79 -27.36
C THR A 66 -2.96 0.72 -27.49
N TRP A 67 -2.28 1.46 -26.64
CA TRP A 67 -2.19 2.93 -26.73
C TRP A 67 -0.80 3.38 -26.31
N THR A 68 -0.37 4.52 -26.83
CA THR A 68 0.82 5.19 -26.31
C THR A 68 0.42 6.06 -25.13
N TYR A 69 1.18 5.93 -24.06
CA TYR A 69 0.98 6.62 -22.80
C TYR A 69 2.10 7.64 -22.64
N ASP A 70 1.74 8.87 -22.30
CA ASP A 70 2.69 9.86 -21.79
C ASP A 70 2.76 9.68 -20.28
N ASP A 71 3.86 9.12 -19.78
CA ASP A 71 4.11 9.06 -18.35
C ASP A 71 4.70 10.37 -17.79
N GLY A 72 4.79 11.41 -18.62
CA GLY A 72 5.39 12.70 -18.29
C GLY A 72 6.91 12.71 -18.36
N ILE A 73 7.57 11.59 -18.70
CA ILE A 73 9.04 11.46 -18.78
C ILE A 73 9.50 10.79 -20.09
N ASN A 74 8.90 9.67 -20.45
CA ASN A 74 9.15 8.85 -21.62
C ASN A 74 7.91 8.83 -22.51
N SER A 75 7.96 9.50 -23.65
CA SER A 75 6.83 9.50 -24.59
C SER A 75 6.54 8.12 -25.20
N ARG A 76 7.45 7.13 -25.08
CA ARG A 76 7.39 5.85 -25.81
C ARG A 76 6.87 4.64 -25.02
N VAL A 77 6.08 4.89 -23.98
CA VAL A 77 5.47 3.81 -23.20
C VAL A 77 4.20 3.32 -23.89
N ILE A 78 4.10 2.02 -24.13
CA ILE A 78 2.94 1.39 -24.77
C ILE A 78 2.16 0.60 -23.72
N GLY A 79 0.91 1.00 -23.49
CA GLY A 79 -0.06 0.23 -22.73
C GLY A 79 -0.64 -0.90 -23.58
N ILE A 80 -0.86 -2.05 -22.95
CA ILE A 80 -1.37 -3.28 -23.56
C ILE A 80 -2.54 -3.75 -22.71
N TYR A 81 -3.73 -3.79 -23.32
CA TYR A 81 -4.92 -4.37 -22.71
C TYR A 81 -5.26 -5.70 -23.39
N ALA A 82 -5.70 -6.68 -22.60
CA ALA A 82 -6.36 -7.86 -23.10
C ALA A 82 -7.41 -8.36 -22.09
N GLU A 83 -8.38 -9.12 -22.57
CA GLU A 83 -9.31 -9.87 -21.72
C GLU A 83 -8.91 -11.34 -21.66
N THR A 84 -8.90 -11.88 -20.45
CA THR A 84 -8.51 -13.27 -20.15
C THR A 84 -9.51 -13.92 -19.20
N GLU A 85 -9.20 -15.11 -18.69
CA GLU A 85 -9.79 -15.62 -17.46
C GLU A 85 -9.29 -14.84 -16.22
N PRO A 86 -10.06 -14.86 -15.12
CA PRO A 86 -9.67 -14.22 -13.87
C PRO A 86 -8.28 -14.64 -13.39
N ASN A 87 -7.45 -13.65 -13.03
CA ASN A 87 -6.12 -13.83 -12.46
C ASN A 87 -5.13 -14.63 -13.34
N ALA A 88 -5.41 -14.75 -14.64
CA ALA A 88 -4.52 -15.45 -15.57
C ALA A 88 -3.15 -14.76 -15.63
N LEU A 89 -2.07 -15.54 -15.62
CA LEU A 89 -0.73 -15.04 -15.85
C LEU A 89 -0.52 -14.81 -17.34
N VAL A 90 -0.31 -13.56 -17.74
CA VAL A 90 -0.18 -13.15 -19.14
C VAL A 90 1.26 -12.83 -19.47
N TYR A 91 1.71 -13.35 -20.62
CA TYR A 91 3.02 -13.14 -21.19
C TYR A 91 2.86 -12.33 -22.48
N VAL A 92 3.64 -11.26 -22.61
CA VAL A 92 3.80 -10.52 -23.87
C VAL A 92 5.20 -10.80 -24.39
N CYS A 93 5.33 -11.50 -25.51
CA CYS A 93 6.63 -11.93 -26.02
C CYS A 93 6.90 -11.43 -27.45
N LYS A 94 8.19 -11.38 -27.81
CA LYS A 94 8.64 -11.29 -29.20
C LYS A 94 8.42 -12.62 -29.94
N ALA A 95 8.57 -12.59 -31.26
CA ALA A 95 8.47 -13.78 -32.11
C ALA A 95 9.50 -14.88 -31.78
N ASP A 96 10.67 -14.49 -31.24
CA ASP A 96 11.74 -15.40 -30.82
C ASP A 96 11.50 -16.02 -29.43
N GLY A 97 10.36 -15.72 -28.79
CA GLY A 97 10.00 -16.21 -27.45
C GLY A 97 10.48 -15.32 -26.30
N THR A 98 11.24 -14.25 -26.56
CA THR A 98 11.69 -13.32 -25.52
C THR A 98 10.49 -12.67 -24.84
N THR A 99 10.33 -12.88 -23.52
CA THR A 99 9.28 -12.25 -22.72
C THR A 99 9.62 -10.77 -22.46
N LEU A 100 8.70 -9.88 -22.81
CA LEU A 100 8.80 -8.43 -22.60
C LEU A 100 8.00 -7.97 -21.39
N VAL A 101 6.81 -8.56 -21.19
CA VAL A 101 5.93 -8.29 -20.05
C VAL A 101 5.41 -9.62 -19.53
N LYS A 102 5.33 -9.77 -18.21
CA LYS A 102 4.78 -10.95 -17.55
C LYS A 102 4.05 -10.51 -16.29
N GLU A 103 2.72 -10.51 -16.32
CA GLU A 103 1.90 -10.04 -15.20
C GLU A 103 0.60 -10.83 -15.09
N HIS A 104 0.02 -10.86 -13.89
CA HIS A 104 -1.32 -11.35 -13.69
C HIS A 104 -2.37 -10.35 -14.18
N ALA A 105 -3.45 -10.86 -14.77
CA ALA A 105 -4.64 -10.07 -15.08
C ALA A 105 -5.37 -9.64 -13.79
N LEU A 106 -5.83 -8.39 -13.78
CA LEU A 106 -6.70 -7.86 -12.73
C LEU A 106 -8.14 -8.32 -12.98
N ASP A 107 -8.61 -9.29 -12.17
CA ASP A 107 -9.79 -10.07 -12.54
C ASP A 107 -9.56 -10.62 -13.97
N LYS A 108 -10.46 -10.39 -14.92
CA LYS A 108 -10.33 -10.83 -16.32
C LYS A 108 -9.61 -9.83 -17.22
N TYR A 109 -9.04 -8.76 -16.67
CA TYR A 109 -8.50 -7.64 -17.42
C TYR A 109 -6.99 -7.55 -17.26
N PHE A 110 -6.26 -7.96 -18.30
CA PHE A 110 -4.83 -7.79 -18.35
C PHE A 110 -4.47 -6.36 -18.76
N TYR A 111 -3.51 -5.80 -18.04
CA TYR A 111 -2.89 -4.52 -18.33
C TYR A 111 -1.38 -4.64 -18.19
N GLY A 112 -0.68 -4.63 -19.33
CA GLY A 112 0.77 -4.62 -19.37
C GLY A 112 1.29 -3.28 -19.89
N MET A 113 2.49 -2.89 -19.47
CA MET A 113 3.20 -1.75 -20.06
C MET A 113 4.54 -2.20 -20.62
N TYR A 114 4.90 -1.67 -21.78
CA TYR A 114 6.18 -1.90 -22.42
C TYR A 114 6.77 -0.60 -22.96
N VAL A 115 8.02 -0.32 -22.63
CA VAL A 115 8.75 0.84 -23.17
C VAL A 115 9.38 0.44 -24.50
N LEU A 116 8.98 1.08 -25.60
CA LEU A 116 9.62 0.86 -26.89
C LEU A 116 11.07 1.41 -26.86
N PRO A 117 12.07 0.64 -27.32
CA PRO A 117 13.44 1.15 -27.42
C PRO A 117 13.53 2.41 -28.27
N ALA A 118 14.51 3.26 -27.97
CA ALA A 118 14.77 4.47 -28.76
C ALA A 118 14.96 4.14 -30.25
N GLY A 119 14.30 4.89 -31.13
CA GLY A 119 14.34 4.65 -32.59
C GLY A 119 13.50 3.47 -33.09
N VAL A 120 12.80 2.75 -32.22
CA VAL A 120 11.89 1.66 -32.61
C VAL A 120 10.45 2.16 -32.61
N ASP A 121 9.86 2.39 -33.78
CA ASP A 121 8.49 2.91 -33.93
C ASP A 121 7.40 1.87 -33.73
N SER A 122 7.74 0.59 -33.86
CA SER A 122 6.82 -0.48 -33.54
C SER A 122 7.51 -1.80 -33.19
N GLN A 123 6.81 -2.63 -32.42
CA GLN A 123 7.21 -3.98 -32.05
C GLN A 123 6.00 -4.91 -32.15
N THR A 124 6.06 -5.93 -33.00
CA THR A 124 5.03 -6.99 -33.00
C THR A 124 5.27 -7.92 -31.81
N VAL A 125 4.21 -8.21 -31.07
CA VAL A 125 4.23 -9.05 -29.87
C VAL A 125 3.12 -10.08 -29.90
N TYR A 126 3.34 -11.18 -29.18
CA TYR A 126 2.45 -12.31 -29.02
C TYR A 126 2.00 -12.36 -27.57
N LEU A 127 0.71 -12.57 -27.34
CA LEU A 127 0.13 -12.63 -26.00
C LEU A 127 -0.27 -14.05 -25.69
N TYR A 128 0.20 -14.55 -24.56
CA TYR A 128 -0.16 -15.86 -24.01
C TYR A 128 -0.73 -15.69 -22.62
N ALA A 129 -1.71 -16.50 -22.23
CA ALA A 129 -2.22 -16.50 -20.86
C ALA A 129 -2.30 -17.91 -20.30
N LEU A 130 -2.07 -18.03 -18.99
CA LEU A 130 -2.22 -19.26 -18.23
C LEU A 130 -3.10 -18.98 -17.01
N ALA A 131 -4.31 -19.51 -17.00
CA ALA A 131 -5.18 -19.50 -15.84
C ALA A 131 -5.03 -20.77 -15.01
N GLU A 132 -5.34 -20.67 -13.71
CA GLU A 132 -5.30 -21.81 -12.79
C GLU A 132 -6.19 -22.96 -13.29
N GLY A 133 -5.64 -24.19 -13.26
CA GLY A 133 -6.33 -25.39 -13.74
C GLY A 133 -6.57 -25.46 -15.25
N LYS A 134 -5.94 -24.58 -16.04
CA LYS A 134 -6.01 -24.55 -17.50
C LYS A 134 -4.64 -24.72 -18.14
N THR A 135 -4.63 -24.98 -19.44
CA THR A 135 -3.42 -24.97 -20.27
C THR A 135 -3.17 -23.57 -20.86
N LEU A 136 -1.93 -23.32 -21.27
CA LEU A 136 -1.52 -22.07 -21.91
C LEU A 136 -2.36 -21.79 -23.16
N SER A 137 -2.70 -20.53 -23.40
CA SER A 137 -3.49 -20.12 -24.56
C SER A 137 -2.77 -20.39 -25.89
N ASP A 138 -3.55 -20.48 -26.98
CA ASP A 138 -3.02 -20.65 -28.33
C ASP A 138 -2.03 -19.55 -28.74
N HIS A 139 -1.01 -19.92 -29.53
CA HIS A 139 0.11 -19.08 -29.98
C HIS A 139 -0.25 -18.12 -31.14
N SER A 140 -1.53 -18.00 -31.49
CA SER A 140 -1.99 -17.21 -32.64
C SER A 140 -2.30 -15.75 -32.31
N VAL A 141 -2.42 -15.41 -31.02
CA VAL A 141 -2.84 -14.08 -30.57
C VAL A 141 -1.66 -13.11 -30.59
N ARG A 142 -1.71 -12.12 -31.50
CA ARG A 142 -0.65 -11.11 -31.65
C ARG A 142 -1.20 -9.71 -31.90
N THR A 143 -0.41 -8.71 -31.56
CA THR A 143 -0.67 -7.30 -31.86
C THR A 143 0.64 -6.58 -32.20
N THR A 144 0.54 -5.37 -32.73
CA THR A 144 1.71 -4.50 -32.96
C THR A 144 1.65 -3.34 -31.98
N LEU A 145 2.63 -3.29 -31.08
CA LEU A 145 2.88 -2.13 -30.22
C LEU A 145 3.44 -1.04 -31.12
N LYS A 146 2.66 0.02 -31.37
CA LYS A 146 3.07 1.12 -32.24
C LYS A 146 3.11 2.39 -31.42
N TYR A 147 4.20 3.16 -31.58
CA TYR A 147 4.25 4.51 -31.06
C TYR A 147 3.28 5.41 -31.84
N SER A 148 2.43 6.13 -31.11
CA SER A 148 1.62 7.24 -31.59
C SER A 148 1.73 8.41 -30.62
N GLU A 149 1.37 9.63 -31.04
CA GLU A 149 1.27 10.76 -30.09
C GLU A 149 0.41 10.35 -28.88
N PRO A 150 0.94 10.48 -27.65
CA PRO A 150 0.28 9.95 -26.49
C PRO A 150 -1.00 10.72 -26.18
N VAL A 151 -1.97 10.00 -25.62
CA VAL A 151 -3.18 10.62 -25.06
C VAL A 151 -2.89 10.87 -23.58
N GLY A 152 -2.99 12.12 -23.14
CA GLY A 152 -2.78 12.44 -21.72
C GLY A 152 -3.69 11.61 -20.84
N ALA A 153 -3.14 10.94 -19.83
CA ALA A 153 -3.87 10.09 -18.90
C ALA A 153 -3.41 10.37 -17.47
N ASN A 154 -4.37 10.57 -16.57
CA ASN A 154 -4.13 10.95 -15.18
C ASN A 154 -3.74 9.76 -14.28
N ALA A 155 -3.76 8.54 -14.81
CA ALA A 155 -3.36 7.33 -14.12
C ALA A 155 -2.71 6.32 -15.07
N PHE A 156 -1.88 5.43 -14.53
CA PHE A 156 -1.24 4.32 -15.23
C PHE A 156 -1.23 3.06 -14.38
N ILE A 157 -0.91 1.93 -15.01
CA ILE A 157 -0.94 0.61 -14.39
C ILE A 157 0.49 0.08 -14.27
N GLY A 158 1.02 0.07 -13.06
CA GLY A 158 2.27 -0.60 -12.71
C GLY A 158 2.17 -2.13 -12.70
N ARG A 159 3.24 -2.75 -12.22
CA ARG A 159 3.37 -4.20 -12.02
C ARG A 159 2.38 -4.71 -10.98
N ASP A 160 2.10 -6.01 -11.06
CA ASP A 160 1.11 -6.69 -10.21
C ASP A 160 -0.26 -5.99 -10.22
N SER A 161 -0.61 -5.37 -11.36
CA SER A 161 -1.85 -4.63 -11.58
C SER A 161 -2.11 -3.47 -10.60
N HIS A 162 -1.07 -2.89 -10.01
CA HIS A 162 -1.22 -1.67 -9.21
C HIS A 162 -1.45 -0.45 -10.10
N VAL A 163 -2.40 0.40 -9.76
CA VAL A 163 -2.73 1.62 -10.51
C VAL A 163 -2.21 2.82 -9.73
N TYR A 164 -1.62 3.79 -10.43
CA TYR A 164 -0.98 4.97 -9.85
C TYR A 164 -1.46 6.23 -10.57
N LEU A 165 -1.53 7.34 -9.85
CA LEU A 165 -1.70 8.65 -10.47
C LEU A 165 -0.39 9.08 -11.14
N ASN A 166 -0.50 9.67 -12.33
CA ASN A 166 0.67 10.06 -13.14
C ASN A 166 1.50 11.19 -12.52
N TRP A 167 0.90 11.98 -11.61
CA TRP A 167 1.54 13.12 -10.97
C TRP A 167 2.17 12.80 -9.61
N TYR A 168 2.08 11.55 -9.12
CA TYR A 168 2.71 11.17 -7.85
C TYR A 168 4.23 11.34 -7.84
N ASP A 169 4.88 11.23 -9.01
CA ASP A 169 6.33 11.35 -9.16
C ASP A 169 6.88 12.66 -8.60
N SER A 170 6.11 13.75 -8.71
CA SER A 170 6.52 15.07 -8.21
C SER A 170 6.73 15.11 -6.69
N PHE A 171 6.06 14.22 -5.96
CA PHE A 171 6.10 14.14 -4.50
C PHE A 171 7.11 13.12 -3.97
N TYR A 172 7.53 12.19 -4.82
CA TYR A 172 8.48 11.14 -4.45
C TYR A 172 9.94 11.51 -4.76
N TYR A 173 10.23 12.01 -5.97
CA TYR A 173 11.62 12.20 -6.43
C TYR A 173 12.25 13.54 -6.02
N GLY A 174 11.79 14.14 -4.91
CA GLY A 174 12.33 15.41 -4.43
C GLY A 174 12.10 16.61 -5.35
N ASN A 175 11.23 16.50 -6.35
CA ASN A 175 10.93 17.59 -7.29
C ASN A 175 10.13 18.72 -6.64
N GLN A 176 9.34 18.39 -5.60
CA GLN A 176 8.66 19.37 -4.75
C GLN A 176 9.32 19.46 -3.38
N LYS A 177 10.04 20.56 -3.16
CA LYS A 177 10.68 20.89 -1.88
C LYS A 177 9.97 22.08 -1.23
N THR A 178 9.81 22.01 0.08
CA THR A 178 9.40 23.13 0.91
C THR A 178 10.63 23.94 1.33
N ASN A 179 10.43 25.05 2.04
CA ASN A 179 11.50 25.88 2.56
C ASN A 179 11.31 26.19 4.05
N ALA A 180 12.38 26.68 4.70
CA ALA A 180 12.38 26.93 6.14
C ALA A 180 11.32 27.95 6.58
N GLU A 181 11.03 28.97 5.76
CA GLU A 181 10.00 29.96 6.03
C GLU A 181 8.61 29.33 6.07
N THR A 182 8.26 28.54 5.06
CA THR A 182 6.98 27.83 4.98
C THR A 182 6.80 26.89 6.17
N MET A 183 7.81 26.06 6.48
CA MET A 183 7.75 25.15 7.62
C MET A 183 7.57 25.90 8.96
N THR A 184 8.24 27.03 9.12
CA THR A 184 8.12 27.90 10.31
C THR A 184 6.71 28.49 10.41
N ASN A 185 6.15 29.00 9.31
CA ASN A 185 4.81 29.57 9.27
C ASN A 185 3.75 28.53 9.66
N VAL A 186 3.85 27.30 9.13
CA VAL A 186 2.96 26.19 9.46
C VAL A 186 3.07 25.82 10.94
N LYS A 187 4.28 25.67 11.47
CA LYS A 187 4.48 25.38 12.90
C LYS A 187 3.91 26.48 13.79
N ASN A 188 4.11 27.74 13.43
CA ASN A 188 3.57 28.88 14.18
C ASN A 188 2.04 28.88 14.17
N TYR A 189 1.42 28.59 13.03
CA TYR A 189 -0.02 28.46 12.89
C TYR A 189 -0.58 27.35 13.80
N LEU A 190 -0.02 26.13 13.72
CA LEU A 190 -0.45 25.00 14.56
C LEU A 190 -0.24 25.28 16.05
N THR A 191 0.84 25.98 16.41
CA THR A 191 1.12 26.38 17.79
C THR A 191 0.10 27.42 18.27
N ALA A 192 -0.26 28.40 17.43
CA ALA A 192 -1.27 29.40 17.75
C ALA A 192 -2.65 28.77 17.96
N GLN A 193 -3.04 27.82 17.11
CA GLN A 193 -4.25 27.02 17.28
C GLN A 193 -4.26 26.30 18.63
N LEU A 194 -3.18 25.60 18.96
CA LEU A 194 -3.04 24.86 20.21
C LEU A 194 -3.17 25.79 21.42
N ASN A 195 -2.50 26.94 21.38
CA ASN A 195 -2.56 27.95 22.44
C ASN A 195 -3.97 28.51 22.62
N ALA A 196 -4.69 28.77 21.52
CA ALA A 196 -6.07 29.27 21.57
C ALA A 196 -7.02 28.26 22.24
N ILE A 197 -6.86 26.97 21.93
CA ILE A 197 -7.67 25.89 22.52
C ILE A 197 -7.33 25.71 24.00
N ARG A 198 -6.05 25.67 24.35
CA ARG A 198 -5.59 25.56 25.73
C ARG A 198 -6.09 26.73 26.58
N ALA A 199 -6.02 27.95 26.06
CA ALA A 199 -6.52 29.15 26.74
C ALA A 199 -8.04 29.10 26.97
N LYS A 200 -8.80 28.54 26.02
CA LYS A 200 -10.27 28.42 26.13
C LYS A 200 -10.73 27.27 27.02
N THR A 201 -10.09 26.12 26.92
CA THR A 201 -10.54 24.88 27.56
C THR A 201 -9.84 24.57 28.88
N GLY A 202 -8.66 25.16 29.11
CA GLY A 202 -7.80 24.81 30.24
C GLY A 202 -7.15 23.42 30.14
N LYS A 203 -7.42 22.65 29.09
CA LYS A 203 -6.82 21.33 28.86
C LYS A 203 -5.46 21.47 28.20
N ASN A 204 -4.57 20.51 28.49
CA ASN A 204 -3.29 20.38 27.80
C ASN A 204 -3.43 19.64 26.46
N THR A 205 -4.33 20.12 25.59
CA THR A 205 -4.58 19.52 24.27
C THR A 205 -3.29 19.46 23.44
N LYS A 206 -3.10 18.37 22.69
CA LYS A 206 -1.98 18.19 21.75
C LYS A 206 -2.46 17.92 20.33
N ILE A 207 -1.57 18.01 19.35
CA ILE A 207 -1.85 17.68 17.93
C ILE A 207 -1.16 16.37 17.55
N ILE A 208 -1.86 15.51 16.83
CA ILE A 208 -1.32 14.36 16.11
C ILE A 208 -1.55 14.59 14.62
N MET A 209 -0.49 14.63 13.83
CA MET A 209 -0.54 14.72 12.37
C MET A 209 -0.18 13.36 11.79
N VAL A 210 -1.19 12.60 11.38
CA VAL A 210 -1.04 11.34 10.65
C VAL A 210 -0.76 11.65 9.19
N VAL A 211 0.46 11.39 8.72
CA VAL A 211 0.82 11.61 7.32
C VAL A 211 0.77 10.31 6.54
N CYS A 212 -0.30 10.16 5.77
CA CYS A 212 -0.56 9.08 4.84
C CYS A 212 0.36 9.23 3.63
N THR A 213 1.18 8.22 3.38
CA THR A 213 2.09 8.19 2.24
C THR A 213 1.32 7.91 0.95
N ASN A 214 1.84 8.33 -0.20
CA ASN A 214 1.29 7.93 -1.49
C ASN A 214 1.74 6.50 -1.82
N PRO A 215 0.94 5.73 -2.59
CA PRO A 215 1.33 4.38 -3.02
C PRO A 215 2.65 4.36 -3.80
N ALA A 216 2.91 5.41 -4.59
CA ALA A 216 4.14 5.57 -5.35
C ALA A 216 5.40 5.61 -4.47
N THR A 217 5.28 6.12 -3.24
CA THR A 217 6.39 6.26 -2.30
C THR A 217 6.83 4.91 -1.72
N ILE A 218 5.85 4.04 -1.42
CA ILE A 218 6.11 2.71 -0.85
C ILE A 218 6.37 1.66 -1.94
N TYR A 219 5.60 1.70 -3.03
CA TYR A 219 5.64 0.74 -4.15
C TYR A 219 6.30 1.32 -5.41
N HIS A 220 7.34 2.14 -5.26
CA HIS A 220 8.09 2.71 -6.38
C HIS A 220 8.69 1.64 -7.31
N ASP A 221 9.07 0.49 -6.74
CA ASP A 221 9.60 -0.68 -7.45
C ASP A 221 8.56 -1.35 -8.34
N LEU A 222 7.27 -1.22 -8.04
CA LEU A 222 6.19 -1.75 -8.88
C LEU A 222 5.85 -0.82 -10.05
N GLN A 223 6.35 0.41 -10.08
CA GLN A 223 6.15 1.28 -11.24
C GLN A 223 7.03 0.81 -12.41
N TYR A 224 6.51 0.85 -13.64
CA TYR A 224 7.23 0.43 -14.87
C TYR A 224 8.36 1.37 -15.31
N THR A 225 8.62 2.38 -14.50
CA THR A 225 9.36 3.59 -14.86
C THR A 225 10.68 3.70 -14.10
N ALA A 226 11.09 2.62 -13.42
CA ALA A 226 12.37 2.49 -12.74
C ALA A 226 13.60 2.60 -13.67
N ALA A 227 13.40 2.70 -14.99
CA ALA A 227 14.47 2.85 -15.96
C ALA A 227 14.43 4.25 -16.61
N GLN A 228 15.44 5.06 -16.23
CA GLN A 228 16.10 6.12 -17.03
C GLN A 228 15.69 7.57 -16.76
N GLY A 229 16.71 8.44 -16.73
CA GLY A 229 16.76 9.75 -16.09
C GLY A 229 15.69 10.75 -16.51
N GLY A 230 15.31 11.61 -15.57
CA GLY A 230 14.30 12.66 -15.76
C GLY A 230 13.35 12.80 -14.57
N ARG A 231 13.25 11.76 -13.73
CA ARG A 231 12.32 11.74 -12.59
C ARG A 231 12.82 12.49 -11.35
N GLY A 232 14.13 12.72 -11.22
CA GLY A 232 14.76 13.18 -9.97
C GLY A 232 15.39 12.02 -9.21
N ASP A 233 16.05 12.29 -8.08
CA ASP A 233 16.65 11.26 -7.23
C ASP A 233 15.72 10.97 -6.06
N HIS A 234 15.32 9.72 -5.89
CA HIS A 234 14.44 9.30 -4.79
C HIS A 234 15.13 9.40 -3.41
N ASN A 235 16.45 9.58 -3.40
CA ASN A 235 17.20 9.87 -2.19
C ASN A 235 17.18 11.37 -1.82
N GLU A 236 16.69 12.24 -2.71
CA GLU A 236 16.55 13.66 -2.40
C GLU A 236 15.41 13.90 -1.42
N PRO A 237 15.58 14.83 -0.47
CA PRO A 237 14.50 15.19 0.46
C PRO A 237 13.26 15.70 -0.29
N THR A 238 12.08 15.24 0.13
CA THR A 238 10.77 15.72 -0.31
C THR A 238 10.22 16.72 0.71
N SER A 239 9.19 17.47 0.34
CA SER A 239 8.52 18.39 1.29
C SER A 239 8.04 17.68 2.57
N SER A 240 7.55 16.44 2.45
CA SER A 240 7.12 15.61 3.58
C SER A 240 8.28 15.20 4.48
N THR A 241 9.41 14.74 3.92
CA THR A 241 10.58 14.35 4.72
C THR A 241 11.23 15.55 5.40
N MET A 242 11.34 16.68 4.69
CA MET A 242 11.86 17.92 5.24
C MET A 242 11.02 18.43 6.42
N PHE A 243 9.69 18.45 6.27
CA PHE A 243 8.80 18.91 7.34
C PHE A 243 8.75 17.93 8.51
N GLY A 244 8.78 16.62 8.25
CA GLY A 244 8.87 15.61 9.29
C GLY A 244 10.14 15.74 10.13
N GLU A 245 11.29 15.93 9.49
CA GLU A 245 12.56 16.19 10.16
C GLU A 245 12.53 17.49 10.98
N PHE A 246 11.93 18.55 10.43
CA PHE A 246 11.76 19.82 11.13
C PHE A 246 10.87 19.72 12.38
N MET A 247 9.87 18.82 12.38
CA MET A 247 8.90 18.65 13.46
C MET A 247 9.24 17.52 14.44
N LYS A 248 10.30 16.74 14.20
CA LYS A 248 10.60 15.48 14.92
C LYS A 248 10.72 15.63 16.45
N ASP A 249 11.25 16.77 16.90
CA ASP A 249 11.55 17.07 18.31
C ASP A 249 10.44 17.91 18.99
N ASN A 250 9.23 17.94 18.43
CA ASN A 250 8.12 18.70 19.01
C ASN A 250 7.33 17.87 20.04
N ASP A 251 7.19 18.40 21.25
CA ASP A 251 6.50 17.73 22.37
C ASP A 251 4.97 17.83 22.34
N ASP A 252 4.45 18.82 21.61
CA ASP A 252 3.04 19.20 21.58
C ASP A 252 2.35 18.87 20.24
N ILE A 253 3.14 18.73 19.17
CA ILE A 253 2.69 18.45 17.80
C ILE A 253 3.43 17.21 17.30
N TYR A 254 2.74 16.07 17.28
CA TYR A 254 3.30 14.80 16.83
C TYR A 254 3.14 14.62 15.33
N PHE A 255 4.24 14.80 14.59
CA PHE A 255 4.29 14.44 13.18
C PHE A 255 4.56 12.93 13.04
N LEU A 256 3.56 12.19 12.55
CA LEU A 256 3.64 10.73 12.38
C LEU A 256 3.97 10.41 10.93
N ASP A 257 5.27 10.21 10.71
CA ASP A 257 5.81 9.71 9.47
C ASP A 257 5.69 8.18 9.41
N LEU A 258 4.89 7.70 8.46
CA LEU A 258 4.58 6.28 8.30
C LEU A 258 5.47 5.58 7.25
N ARG A 259 6.37 6.29 6.56
CA ARG A 259 7.17 5.69 5.47
C ARG A 259 7.99 4.49 5.93
N GLU A 260 8.69 4.62 7.05
CA GLU A 260 9.56 3.56 7.58
C GLU A 260 8.77 2.28 7.88
N ILE A 261 7.72 2.38 8.71
CA ILE A 261 6.93 1.21 9.14
C ILE A 261 6.19 0.56 7.96
N LEU A 262 5.65 1.37 7.03
CA LEU A 262 5.00 0.82 5.84
C LEU A 262 6.02 0.14 4.92
N THR A 263 7.22 0.70 4.77
CA THR A 263 8.29 0.07 3.95
C THR A 263 8.72 -1.28 4.54
N GLN A 264 8.82 -1.39 5.87
CA GLN A 264 9.14 -2.65 6.57
C GLN A 264 8.09 -3.75 6.37
N HIS A 265 6.86 -3.38 6.00
CA HIS A 265 5.72 -4.29 5.86
C HIS A 265 5.17 -4.39 4.43
N LYS A 266 6.03 -4.15 3.43
CA LYS A 266 5.71 -4.29 2.01
C LYS A 266 5.33 -5.71 1.58
N ASP A 267 5.55 -6.72 2.44
CA ASP A 267 5.02 -8.07 2.27
C ASP A 267 3.49 -8.14 2.33
N LYS A 268 2.84 -7.10 2.86
CA LYS A 268 1.38 -6.96 2.93
C LYS A 268 0.87 -6.02 1.84
N LEU A 269 -0.43 -6.13 1.53
CA LEU A 269 -1.11 -5.19 0.64
C LEU A 269 -1.48 -3.91 1.43
N LEU A 270 -0.60 -2.91 1.37
CA LEU A 270 -0.67 -1.64 2.10
C LEU A 270 -1.49 -0.57 1.37
N PHE A 271 -1.60 -0.69 0.05
CA PHE A 271 -2.45 0.17 -0.77
C PHE A 271 -3.41 -0.66 -1.59
N MET A 272 -4.59 -0.12 -1.83
CA MET A 272 -5.57 -0.74 -2.69
C MET A 272 -5.02 -0.80 -4.12
N GLN A 273 -5.16 -1.94 -4.80
CA GLN A 273 -4.48 -2.14 -6.07
C GLN A 273 -4.90 -1.15 -7.16
N ALA A 274 -6.17 -0.74 -7.20
CA ALA A 274 -6.69 0.14 -8.25
C ALA A 274 -7.28 1.45 -7.72
N ASP A 275 -6.84 1.88 -6.55
CA ASP A 275 -7.38 3.03 -5.83
C ASP A 275 -6.25 3.87 -5.23
N SER A 276 -6.47 5.17 -5.07
CA SER A 276 -5.50 6.10 -4.49
C SER A 276 -5.25 5.84 -2.99
N HIS A 277 -6.19 5.19 -2.30
CA HIS A 277 -6.15 5.01 -0.86
C HIS A 277 -5.31 3.81 -0.41
N TRP A 278 -4.78 3.96 0.80
CA TRP A 278 -4.21 2.88 1.58
C TRP A 278 -5.26 1.85 2.06
N THR A 279 -4.83 0.65 2.44
CA THR A 279 -5.71 -0.40 2.98
C THR A 279 -5.91 -0.27 4.49
N SER A 280 -6.83 -1.08 5.06
CA SER A 280 -7.00 -1.15 6.52
C SER A 280 -5.72 -1.60 7.25
N ILE A 281 -4.82 -2.37 6.60
CA ILE A 281 -3.52 -2.73 7.19
C ILE A 281 -2.65 -1.49 7.39
N SER A 282 -2.61 -0.57 6.44
CA SER A 282 -1.91 0.72 6.61
C SER A 282 -2.57 1.58 7.68
N GLY A 283 -3.90 1.56 7.77
CA GLY A 283 -4.66 2.17 8.85
C GLY A 283 -4.26 1.62 10.24
N TYR A 284 -4.02 0.31 10.36
CA TYR A 284 -3.47 -0.28 11.58
C TYR A 284 -2.10 0.30 11.93
N TYR A 285 -1.18 0.44 10.97
CA TYR A 285 0.15 0.99 11.26
C TYR A 285 0.10 2.46 11.66
N ALA A 286 -0.84 3.23 11.11
CA ALA A 286 -1.13 4.57 11.59
C ALA A 286 -1.63 4.54 13.06
N TYR A 287 -2.62 3.68 13.36
CA TYR A 287 -3.09 3.44 14.73
C TYR A 287 -1.95 3.08 15.69
N TYR A 288 -1.08 2.15 15.30
CA TYR A 288 0.02 1.67 16.12
C TYR A 288 0.94 2.83 16.52
N ARG A 289 1.34 3.67 15.56
CA ARG A 289 2.20 4.84 15.81
C ARG A 289 1.51 5.91 16.65
N MET A 290 0.20 6.11 16.46
CA MET A 290 -0.60 6.99 17.33
C MET A 290 -0.62 6.46 18.76
N ALA A 291 -0.86 5.16 18.94
CA ALA A 291 -0.92 4.51 20.24
C ALA A 291 0.40 4.66 21.02
N GLU A 292 1.55 4.51 20.35
CA GLU A 292 2.87 4.73 20.94
C GLU A 292 3.07 6.15 21.48
N LYS A 293 2.54 7.17 20.77
CA LYS A 293 2.61 8.56 21.24
C LYS A 293 1.64 8.82 22.38
N ILE A 294 0.38 8.42 22.22
CA ILE A 294 -0.67 8.64 23.22
C ILE A 294 -0.32 7.95 24.54
N LYS A 295 0.29 6.77 24.49
CA LYS A 295 0.72 6.03 25.69
C LYS A 295 1.67 6.80 26.59
N LYS A 296 2.42 7.79 26.07
CA LYS A 296 3.29 8.65 26.89
C LYS A 296 2.50 9.56 27.81
N ASP A 297 1.34 10.03 27.36
CA ASP A 297 0.46 10.91 28.13
C ASP A 297 -0.64 10.13 28.88
N PHE A 298 -1.04 8.98 28.33
CA PHE A 298 -2.08 8.09 28.85
C PHE A 298 -1.51 6.65 28.98
N PRO A 299 -0.79 6.33 30.07
CA PRO A 299 -0.04 5.07 30.22
C PRO A 299 -0.87 3.79 30.10
N ASP A 300 -2.16 3.86 30.41
CA ASP A 300 -3.12 2.75 30.32
C ASP A 300 -3.56 2.45 28.88
N THR A 301 -3.09 3.22 27.88
CA THR A 301 -3.38 2.98 26.47
C THR A 301 -2.94 1.58 26.04
N LYS A 302 -3.91 0.81 25.55
CA LYS A 302 -3.69 -0.53 25.01
C LYS A 302 -3.20 -0.45 23.57
N ILE A 303 -2.15 -1.21 23.28
CA ILE A 303 -1.61 -1.38 21.93
C ILE A 303 -1.85 -2.82 21.52
N TYR A 304 -2.70 -3.01 20.52
CA TYR A 304 -3.02 -4.33 19.97
C TYR A 304 -2.04 -4.68 18.84
N ASP A 305 -1.73 -5.96 18.73
CA ASP A 305 -0.82 -6.55 17.74
C ASP A 305 -1.60 -7.06 16.53
N LEU A 306 -1.19 -6.68 15.31
CA LEU A 306 -1.91 -6.99 14.06
C LEU A 306 -2.24 -8.48 13.92
N GLU A 307 -1.27 -9.34 14.16
CA GLU A 307 -1.40 -10.78 13.89
C GLU A 307 -2.11 -11.50 15.04
N LYS A 308 -1.89 -11.06 16.29
CA LYS A 308 -2.50 -11.67 17.47
C LYS A 308 -3.95 -11.25 17.67
N ASP A 309 -4.26 -9.98 17.45
CA ASP A 309 -5.50 -9.36 17.87
C ASP A 309 -6.47 -9.07 16.72
N PHE A 310 -6.00 -9.16 15.48
CA PHE A 310 -6.83 -8.96 14.29
C PHE A 310 -6.73 -10.14 13.33
N THR A 311 -7.68 -10.17 12.40
CA THR A 311 -7.68 -11.05 11.23
C THR A 311 -7.59 -10.18 9.98
N THR A 312 -6.66 -10.53 9.08
CA THR A 312 -6.46 -9.86 7.80
C THR A 312 -7.00 -10.72 6.67
N GLU A 313 -7.63 -10.08 5.68
CA GLU A 313 -8.13 -10.75 4.49
C GLU A 313 -7.91 -9.89 3.24
N ILE A 314 -7.67 -10.53 2.10
CA ILE A 314 -7.64 -9.87 0.81
C ILE A 314 -9.00 -10.05 0.15
N VAL A 315 -9.68 -8.93 -0.12
CA VAL A 315 -11.04 -8.93 -0.67
C VAL A 315 -11.11 -8.14 -1.97
N PRO A 316 -12.02 -8.52 -2.88
CA PRO A 316 -12.21 -7.79 -4.12
C PRO A 316 -12.89 -6.42 -3.88
N THR A 317 -12.33 -5.36 -4.44
CA THR A 317 -12.82 -3.98 -4.37
C THR A 317 -12.85 -3.32 -5.75
N GLY A 318 -13.64 -2.26 -5.91
CA GLY A 318 -13.40 -1.30 -6.99
C GLY A 318 -12.22 -0.38 -6.66
N GLY A 319 -12.09 0.71 -7.39
CA GLY A 319 -11.15 1.77 -7.04
C GLY A 319 -11.37 3.04 -7.84
N ASP A 320 -11.08 4.18 -7.24
CA ASP A 320 -11.24 5.50 -7.84
C ASP A 320 -10.38 5.68 -9.11
N LEU A 321 -9.19 5.07 -9.16
CA LEU A 321 -8.26 5.20 -10.28
C LEU A 321 -8.75 4.50 -11.55
N LEU A 322 -9.66 3.54 -11.43
CA LEU A 322 -10.32 2.90 -12.57
C LEU A 322 -11.12 3.91 -13.40
N ASN A 323 -11.55 5.04 -12.81
CA ASN A 323 -12.22 6.12 -13.55
C ASN A 323 -11.25 6.81 -14.51
N PHE A 324 -10.02 7.07 -14.09
CA PHE A 324 -8.99 7.69 -14.94
C PHE A 324 -8.55 6.79 -16.10
N LEU A 325 -8.73 5.48 -15.94
CA LEU A 325 -8.49 4.49 -16.99
C LEU A 325 -9.72 4.26 -17.89
N GLY A 326 -10.88 4.87 -17.59
CA GLY A 326 -12.12 4.70 -18.36
C GLY A 326 -12.74 3.30 -18.25
N ILE A 327 -12.53 2.59 -17.14
CA ILE A 327 -12.96 1.19 -16.95
C ILE A 327 -13.76 0.93 -15.68
N SER A 328 -14.02 1.93 -14.84
CA SER A 328 -14.76 1.80 -13.57
C SER A 328 -16.15 1.17 -13.72
N GLY A 329 -16.86 1.44 -14.82
CA GLY A 329 -18.20 0.88 -15.10
C GLY A 329 -18.22 -0.56 -15.61
N LYS A 330 -17.07 -1.23 -15.76
CA LYS A 330 -16.98 -2.60 -16.32
C LYS A 330 -17.05 -3.70 -15.27
N GLY A 331 -17.23 -3.36 -14.00
CA GLY A 331 -17.26 -4.32 -12.90
C GLY A 331 -15.89 -4.91 -12.57
N VAL A 332 -14.80 -4.24 -12.97
CA VAL A 332 -13.42 -4.61 -12.63
C VAL A 332 -13.30 -4.70 -11.11
N LYS A 333 -12.76 -5.81 -10.61
CA LYS A 333 -12.44 -5.99 -9.20
C LYS A 333 -10.93 -6.10 -9.03
N ALA A 334 -10.38 -5.19 -8.25
CA ALA A 334 -9.01 -5.19 -7.77
C ALA A 334 -8.95 -5.73 -6.34
N ALA A 335 -7.77 -5.81 -5.74
CA ALA A 335 -7.63 -6.24 -4.35
C ALA A 335 -7.52 -5.05 -3.37
N THR A 336 -8.07 -5.25 -2.17
CA THR A 336 -7.77 -4.47 -0.96
C THR A 336 -7.56 -5.41 0.21
N ALA A 337 -6.80 -4.97 1.21
CA ALA A 337 -6.71 -5.65 2.48
C ALA A 337 -7.71 -5.07 3.48
N SER A 338 -8.54 -5.95 4.03
CA SER A 338 -9.46 -5.66 5.12
C SER A 338 -8.90 -6.21 6.43
N VAL A 339 -9.21 -5.55 7.54
CA VAL A 339 -8.82 -5.98 8.88
C VAL A 339 -10.06 -6.03 9.76
N SER A 340 -10.26 -7.16 10.43
CA SER A 340 -11.35 -7.37 11.38
C SER A 340 -10.81 -7.67 12.77
N ARG A 341 -11.54 -7.23 13.80
CA ARG A 341 -11.17 -7.40 15.21
C ARG A 341 -11.48 -8.82 15.67
N LYS A 342 -10.57 -9.42 16.43
CA LYS A 342 -10.87 -10.62 17.22
C LYS A 342 -11.62 -10.23 18.50
N SER A 343 -12.24 -11.22 19.14
CA SER A 343 -13.10 -11.01 20.32
C SER A 343 -12.39 -10.39 21.53
N ASN A 344 -11.06 -10.46 21.59
CA ASN A 344 -10.27 -9.89 22.69
C ASN A 344 -9.97 -8.39 22.49
N VAL A 345 -10.24 -7.81 21.33
CA VAL A 345 -10.05 -6.38 21.06
C VAL A 345 -11.26 -5.62 21.56
N THR A 346 -11.07 -4.81 22.59
CA THR A 346 -12.11 -3.96 23.16
C THR A 346 -11.83 -2.49 22.90
N PRO A 347 -12.88 -1.65 22.69
CA PRO A 347 -12.74 -0.21 22.66
C PRO A 347 -12.05 0.36 23.91
N ALA A 348 -11.56 1.60 23.79
CA ALA A 348 -10.95 2.34 24.87
C ALA A 348 -11.96 2.52 26.03
N PRO A 349 -11.51 2.36 27.29
CA PRO A 349 -12.39 2.49 28.45
C PRO A 349 -12.80 3.96 28.68
N ALA A 350 -13.83 4.15 29.51
CA ALA A 350 -14.13 5.48 30.06
C ALA A 350 -12.88 6.04 30.78
N GLY A 351 -12.54 7.29 30.50
CA GLY A 351 -11.31 7.94 31.00
C GLY A 351 -10.09 7.83 30.07
N ALA A 352 -10.19 7.08 28.97
CA ALA A 352 -9.25 7.20 27.86
C ALA A 352 -9.35 8.59 27.20
N PRO A 353 -8.32 9.05 26.47
CA PRO A 353 -8.34 10.39 25.87
C PRO A 353 -9.51 10.59 24.91
N THR A 354 -9.82 11.85 24.63
CA THR A 354 -10.83 12.28 23.66
C THR A 354 -10.14 12.92 22.45
N ALA A 355 -10.75 12.78 21.27
CA ALA A 355 -10.18 13.29 20.03
C ALA A 355 -11.17 14.11 19.21
N TYR A 356 -10.65 15.17 18.58
CA TYR A 356 -11.30 15.82 17.44
C TYR A 356 -10.50 15.51 16.18
N VAL A 357 -11.11 14.79 15.24
CA VAL A 357 -10.47 14.21 14.07
C VAL A 357 -10.89 14.97 12.82
N MET A 358 -9.91 15.36 12.03
CA MET A 358 -10.06 16.08 10.77
C MET A 358 -9.21 15.39 9.72
N GLY A 359 -9.74 15.23 8.51
CA GLY A 359 -9.04 14.49 7.48
C GLY A 359 -9.76 14.52 6.16
N ASP A 360 -9.03 14.13 5.12
CA ASP A 360 -9.62 13.73 3.85
C ASP A 360 -10.07 12.25 3.89
N SER A 361 -10.42 11.73 2.72
CA SER A 361 -10.85 10.36 2.50
C SER A 361 -9.88 9.28 3.02
N TYR A 362 -8.61 9.61 3.29
CA TYR A 362 -7.67 8.64 3.88
C TYR A 362 -8.04 8.29 5.32
N TYR A 363 -8.84 9.11 6.02
CA TYR A 363 -9.28 8.78 7.37
C TYR A 363 -10.04 7.45 7.44
N TRP A 364 -10.72 7.02 6.36
CA TRP A 364 -11.56 5.82 6.36
C TRP A 364 -10.80 4.56 6.77
N ALA A 365 -9.54 4.38 6.34
CA ALA A 365 -8.76 3.20 6.73
C ALA A 365 -8.37 3.22 8.22
N LEU A 366 -8.27 4.40 8.83
CA LEU A 366 -7.95 4.58 10.25
C LEU A 366 -9.20 4.50 11.14
N SER A 367 -10.38 4.79 10.60
CA SER A 367 -11.64 4.93 11.34
C SER A 367 -11.94 3.72 12.24
N GLY A 368 -11.68 2.50 11.76
CA GLY A 368 -11.85 1.24 12.48
C GLY A 368 -10.88 1.00 13.63
N TYR A 369 -10.01 1.96 13.96
CA TYR A 369 -9.05 1.86 15.07
C TYR A 369 -9.11 3.03 16.05
N LEU A 370 -9.80 4.13 15.71
CA LEU A 370 -9.82 5.34 16.54
C LEU A 370 -10.46 5.09 17.91
N ASP A 371 -11.51 4.27 17.97
CA ASP A 371 -12.19 3.90 19.22
C ASP A 371 -11.34 2.98 20.11
N LEU A 372 -10.23 2.43 19.61
CA LEU A 372 -9.25 1.70 20.42
C LEU A 372 -8.35 2.65 21.21
N LEU A 373 -8.26 3.91 20.78
CA LEU A 373 -7.43 4.95 21.38
C LEU A 373 -8.24 5.93 22.21
N PHE A 374 -9.46 6.27 21.75
CA PHE A 374 -10.22 7.38 22.30
C PHE A 374 -11.57 6.93 22.88
N SER A 375 -11.92 7.49 24.04
CA SER A 375 -13.24 7.28 24.67
C SER A 375 -14.35 8.05 23.97
N GLU A 376 -14.03 9.21 23.39
CA GLU A 376 -14.94 10.02 22.58
C GLU A 376 -14.22 10.55 21.34
N ILE A 377 -14.88 10.46 20.18
CA ILE A 377 -14.35 10.90 18.89
C ILE A 377 -15.33 11.87 18.26
N TYR A 378 -14.83 13.04 17.91
CA TYR A 378 -15.54 14.05 17.16
C TYR A 378 -14.96 14.13 15.77
N LEU A 379 -15.67 13.56 14.80
CA LEU A 379 -15.24 13.59 13.41
C LEU A 379 -15.82 14.82 12.72
N ASN A 380 -14.93 15.63 12.15
CA ASN A 380 -15.29 16.72 11.27
C ASN A 380 -15.07 16.28 9.82
N GLU A 381 -16.09 15.69 9.22
CA GLU A 381 -16.10 15.40 7.79
C GLU A 381 -16.59 16.65 7.05
N PRO A 382 -15.79 17.28 6.19
CA PRO A 382 -16.32 18.31 5.31
C PRO A 382 -17.13 17.63 4.21
N GLU A 383 -18.43 17.84 4.19
CA GLU A 383 -19.31 17.38 3.09
C GLU A 383 -18.98 18.07 1.74
N SER A 384 -18.09 19.08 1.70
CA SER A 384 -17.67 19.74 0.46
C SER A 384 -16.36 20.51 0.59
N ASN A 385 -15.58 20.53 -0.49
CA ASN A 385 -14.36 21.31 -0.71
C ASN A 385 -14.67 22.83 -0.87
N PRO A 386 -13.95 23.81 -0.26
CA PRO A 386 -12.89 23.77 0.77
C PRO A 386 -13.23 24.50 2.10
N PRO A 387 -12.45 24.35 3.21
CA PRO A 387 -11.28 23.49 3.42
C PRO A 387 -11.44 22.40 4.51
N LEU A 388 -10.73 21.29 4.29
CA LEU A 388 -10.72 20.02 5.03
C LEU A 388 -10.23 20.06 6.49
N TYR A 389 -9.87 21.23 7.00
CA TYR A 389 -9.14 21.39 8.27
C TYR A 389 -9.60 22.61 9.08
N ASP A 390 -10.81 23.10 8.79
CA ASP A 390 -11.42 24.18 9.56
C ASP A 390 -12.33 23.61 10.65
N TYR A 391 -12.14 24.07 11.88
CA TYR A 391 -12.99 23.77 13.01
C TYR A 391 -13.53 25.07 13.59
N SER A 392 -14.78 25.05 14.05
CA SER A 392 -15.26 26.16 14.87
C SER A 392 -14.58 26.09 16.24
N LEU A 393 -13.96 27.19 16.70
CA LEU A 393 -13.49 27.30 18.09
C LEU A 393 -14.60 26.98 19.10
N ASN A 394 -15.86 27.25 18.76
CA ASN A 394 -17.00 26.90 19.62
C ASN A 394 -17.23 25.38 19.68
N ALA A 395 -17.02 24.66 18.58
CA ALA A 395 -17.09 23.21 18.56
C ALA A 395 -15.96 22.62 19.44
N LEU A 396 -14.74 23.13 19.34
CA LEU A 396 -13.64 22.67 20.20
C LEU A 396 -13.86 23.04 21.68
N GLU A 397 -14.43 24.20 21.97
CA GLU A 397 -14.75 24.62 23.34
C GLU A 397 -15.80 23.70 23.98
N ALA A 398 -16.82 23.30 23.22
CA ALA A 398 -17.85 22.39 23.69
C ALA A 398 -17.33 20.96 23.92
N ARG A 399 -16.35 20.51 23.12
CA ARG A 399 -15.84 19.14 23.17
C ARG A 399 -14.63 18.95 24.07
N GLN A 400 -13.79 19.97 24.19
CA GLN A 400 -12.54 19.97 24.96
C GLN A 400 -11.69 18.71 24.68
N PRO A 401 -11.25 18.48 23.43
CA PRO A 401 -10.51 17.26 23.11
C PRO A 401 -9.12 17.24 23.76
N ASP A 402 -8.64 16.05 24.14
CA ASP A 402 -7.25 15.86 24.57
C ASP A 402 -6.28 15.86 23.37
N TYR A 403 -6.76 15.41 22.20
CA TYR A 403 -6.01 15.46 20.95
C TYR A 403 -6.82 16.06 19.80
N LEU A 404 -6.15 16.89 19.01
CA LEU A 404 -6.55 17.16 17.62
C LEU A 404 -5.81 16.17 16.71
N VAL A 405 -6.54 15.42 15.89
CA VAL A 405 -5.95 14.47 14.95
C VAL A 405 -6.18 14.96 13.53
N TYR A 406 -5.09 15.25 12.83
CA TYR A 406 -5.08 15.59 11.41
C TYR A 406 -4.67 14.35 10.61
N VAL A 407 -5.51 13.89 9.69
CA VAL A 407 -5.19 12.82 8.75
C VAL A 407 -4.95 13.42 7.37
N TRP A 408 -3.70 13.48 6.97
CA TRP A 408 -3.25 14.15 5.74
C TRP A 408 -2.58 13.19 4.80
N THR A 409 -2.61 13.52 3.52
CA THR A 409 -1.78 12.85 2.53
C THR A 409 -0.47 13.61 2.33
N GLU A 410 0.63 12.89 2.13
CA GLU A 410 1.97 13.50 2.04
C GLU A 410 2.10 14.52 0.91
N ARG A 411 1.29 14.37 -0.14
CA ARG A 411 1.19 15.32 -1.26
C ARG A 411 0.64 16.70 -0.84
N ASN A 412 -0.08 16.76 0.28
CA ASN A 412 -0.57 18.01 0.84
C ASN A 412 0.46 18.64 1.80
N VAL A 413 1.61 17.99 2.04
CA VAL A 413 2.70 18.51 2.88
C VAL A 413 3.70 19.25 1.99
N GLY A 414 3.65 20.58 1.94
CA GLY A 414 4.54 21.41 1.11
C GLY A 414 3.93 22.75 0.71
N ALA A 415 3.95 23.05 -0.60
CA ALA A 415 3.43 24.30 -1.17
C ALA A 415 1.96 24.59 -0.79
N ASP A 416 1.15 23.54 -0.65
CA ASP A 416 -0.26 23.64 -0.25
C ASP A 416 -0.45 23.91 1.26
N LEU A 417 0.56 23.66 2.11
CA LEU A 417 0.48 24.02 3.54
C LEU A 417 0.34 25.53 3.70
N GLY A 418 1.05 26.30 2.88
CA GLY A 418 0.92 27.75 2.86
C GLY A 418 -0.49 28.18 2.47
N MET A 419 -1.13 27.51 1.52
CA MET A 419 -2.49 27.85 1.08
C MET A 419 -3.57 27.43 2.08
N LEU A 420 -3.44 26.27 2.72
CA LEU A 420 -4.36 25.78 3.75
C LEU A 420 -4.36 26.65 5.00
N PHE A 421 -3.22 27.27 5.33
CA PHE A 421 -3.06 28.06 6.55
C PHE A 421 -2.99 29.59 6.35
N ASN A 422 -2.70 30.08 5.14
CA ASN A 422 -2.82 31.51 4.81
C ASN A 422 -4.25 31.95 4.47
N ALA A 423 -5.19 31.01 4.27
CA ALA A 423 -6.57 31.34 3.93
C ALA A 423 -7.37 31.95 5.10
N HIS A 424 -6.86 31.89 6.33
CA HIS A 424 -7.57 32.36 7.52
C HIS A 424 -6.62 33.08 8.50
N PRO A 425 -6.66 34.44 8.53
CA PRO A 425 -5.98 35.22 9.57
C PRO A 425 -6.59 35.05 10.96
#